data_AF-A0A968YWG0-F1
#
_entry.id   AF-A0A968YWG0-F1
#
_cell.length_a   1.000
_cell.length_b   1.000
_cell.length_c   1.000
_cell.angle_alpha   90.00
_cell.angle_beta   90.00
_cell.angle_gamma   90.00
#
_symmetry.space_group_name_H-M   'P 1'
#
loop_
_entity.id
_entity.type
_entity.pdbx_description
1 polymer ?
#
loop_
_entity_poly.entity_id
_entity_poly.type
_entity_poly.pdbx_seq_one_letter_code
_entity_poly.pdbx_strand_id
1 'polypeptide(L)'
;MKQQTHTTSPSPVLHLPHIDMARYAQPFTIIAVCCLILTWQSFKGRKAPKGSASWAQPKHIDAAKKRVKEDAINGHPLKPSFMCGNIPLVNVITSLITFGKPESGKTFGIQQNLIFQQLKDGGPLCLVDLQYPVQTSQIVSIAASFEYKPEDIYIFAPGERESEVWNITEGVEGAAAQERAALMQDNAAREGAHRQEDQFFTPGVRLLLAGSMSLVRHIKNLDNLLGCRALFTFPDLLARLDEHRERLAKIDPWALGFFDQYRASAGSPQTAASLAASALAFLSIYGDKTLAPAIVGKTSFPLRLEGKNF
;
A
#
# COMPACT_ATOMS: atom_id res chain seq x y z
N MET A 1 82.49 65.50 -15.13
CA MET A 1 81.46 64.70 -14.43
C MET A 1 80.70 65.62 -13.49
N LYS A 2 79.49 66.05 -13.87
CA LYS A 2 78.64 66.94 -13.08
C LYS A 2 77.49 66.12 -12.50
N GLN A 3 77.44 66.02 -11.18
CA GLN A 3 76.28 65.54 -10.43
C GLN A 3 75.16 66.57 -10.57
N GLN A 4 73.97 66.12 -10.98
CA GLN A 4 72.72 66.86 -10.83
C GLN A 4 71.81 66.09 -9.88
N THR A 5 71.42 66.80 -8.83
CA THR A 5 70.52 66.46 -7.75
C THR A 5 69.07 66.41 -8.24
N HIS A 6 68.37 65.29 -8.01
CA HIS A 6 66.91 65.26 -8.04
C HIS A 6 66.35 65.05 -6.63
N THR A 7 65.59 66.06 -6.22
CA THR A 7 64.80 66.19 -5.00
C THR A 7 63.54 65.32 -5.07
N THR A 8 63.33 64.44 -4.09
CA THR A 8 62.04 63.77 -3.86
C THR A 8 61.25 64.52 -2.78
N SER A 9 60.02 64.94 -3.09
CA SER A 9 59.13 65.59 -2.11
C SER A 9 58.48 64.55 -1.19
N PRO A 10 58.21 64.86 0.08
CA PRO A 10 57.41 63.99 0.94
C PRO A 10 55.94 64.01 0.50
N SER A 11 55.32 62.84 0.47
CA SER A 11 53.88 62.66 0.21
C SER A 11 53.03 63.28 1.34
N PRO A 12 51.85 63.84 1.05
CA PRO A 12 50.99 64.41 2.08
C PRO A 12 50.35 63.32 2.94
N VAL A 13 50.49 63.43 4.26
CA VAL A 13 49.74 62.62 5.23
C VAL A 13 48.30 63.14 5.25
N LEU A 14 47.36 62.30 4.81
CA LEU A 14 45.93 62.58 4.88
C LEU A 14 45.47 62.48 6.34
N HIS A 15 45.31 63.61 7.02
CA HIS A 15 44.61 63.65 8.29
C HIS A 15 43.11 63.39 8.05
N LEU A 16 42.67 62.16 8.29
CA LEU A 16 41.24 61.86 8.39
C LEU A 16 40.70 62.47 9.70
N PRO A 17 39.58 63.23 9.66
CA PRO A 17 38.97 63.74 10.88
C PRO A 17 38.52 62.57 11.75
N HIS A 18 38.82 62.64 13.05
CA HIS A 18 38.27 61.72 14.05
C HIS A 18 36.74 61.83 14.01
N ILE A 19 36.07 60.88 13.36
CA ILE A 19 34.62 60.75 13.40
C ILE A 19 34.29 60.28 14.81
N ASP A 20 33.62 61.15 15.56
CA ASP A 20 33.21 60.90 16.93
C ASP A 20 32.06 59.87 16.94
N MET A 21 32.43 58.59 16.81
CA MET A 21 31.53 57.42 16.69
C MET A 21 30.47 57.36 17.80
N ALA A 22 30.72 57.97 18.96
CA ALA A 22 29.81 58.01 20.09
C ALA A 22 28.50 58.78 19.82
N ARG A 23 28.53 59.84 18.99
CA ARG A 23 27.33 60.62 18.67
C ARG A 23 26.40 59.92 17.66
N TYR A 24 26.94 59.06 16.81
CA TYR A 24 26.15 58.29 15.84
C TYR A 24 25.71 56.92 16.37
N ALA A 25 26.37 56.37 17.40
CA ALA A 25 25.97 55.10 18.00
C ALA A 25 24.58 55.11 18.66
N GLN A 26 24.16 56.25 19.24
CA GLN A 26 22.85 56.38 19.88
C GLN A 26 21.65 56.28 18.91
N PRO A 27 21.60 56.99 17.78
CA PRO A 27 20.50 56.84 16.84
C PRO A 27 20.46 55.43 16.21
N PHE A 28 21.60 54.81 15.91
CA PHE A 28 21.62 53.45 15.35
C PHE A 28 21.18 52.37 16.36
N THR A 29 21.53 52.51 17.64
CA THR A 29 21.06 51.59 18.68
C THR A 29 19.55 51.73 18.92
N ILE A 30 19.02 52.95 18.91
CA ILE A 30 17.56 53.18 18.99
C ILE A 30 16.85 52.54 17.79
N ILE A 31 17.37 52.72 16.57
CA ILE A 31 16.80 52.09 15.36
C ILE A 31 16.85 50.56 15.48
N ALA A 32 17.97 49.97 15.91
CA ALA A 32 18.11 48.53 16.08
C ALA A 32 17.13 47.96 17.12
N VAL A 33 16.95 48.65 18.25
CA VAL A 33 15.98 48.25 19.29
C VAL A 33 14.55 48.39 18.79
N CYS A 34 14.21 49.46 18.08
CA CYS A 34 12.91 49.63 17.45
C CYS A 34 12.63 48.55 16.40
N CYS A 35 13.62 48.21 15.57
CA CYS A 35 13.51 47.08 14.63
C CYS A 35 13.28 45.77 15.38
N LEU A 36 14.01 45.48 16.45
CA LEU A 36 13.80 44.28 17.27
C LEU A 36 12.40 44.21 17.89
N ILE A 37 11.89 45.32 18.43
CA ILE A 37 10.54 45.41 18.99
C ILE A 37 9.49 45.22 17.90
N LEU A 38 9.63 45.86 16.74
CA LEU A 38 8.72 45.73 15.61
C LEU A 38 8.74 44.30 15.03
N THR A 39 9.91 43.68 14.97
CA THR A 39 10.05 42.28 14.53
C THR A 39 9.37 41.35 15.53
N TRP A 40 9.62 41.54 16.82
CA TRP A 40 8.99 40.76 17.90
C TRP A 40 7.47 40.93 17.93
N GLN A 41 6.96 42.15 17.74
CA GLN A 41 5.52 42.43 17.61
C GLN A 41 4.92 41.80 16.33
N SER A 42 5.67 41.75 15.22
CA SER A 42 5.25 41.07 13.98
C SER A 42 5.13 39.55 14.17
N PHE A 43 5.88 38.97 15.11
CA PHE A 43 5.78 37.55 15.47
C PHE A 43 4.77 37.27 16.59
N LYS A 44 4.54 38.20 17.52
CA LYS A 44 3.67 38.01 18.71
C LYS A 44 2.16 38.01 18.44
N GLY A 45 1.71 38.28 17.22
CA GLY A 45 0.28 38.49 16.94
C GLY A 45 -0.26 37.83 15.68
N ARG A 46 0.56 37.09 14.92
CA ARG A 46 0.05 36.38 13.75
C ARG A 46 -0.80 35.21 14.23
N LYS A 47 -2.12 35.39 14.19
CA LYS A 47 -3.07 34.29 14.33
C LYS A 47 -2.64 33.22 13.32
N ALA A 48 -2.42 32.00 13.81
CA ALA A 48 -2.09 30.88 12.96
C ALA A 48 -3.08 30.86 11.78
N PRO A 49 -2.62 30.67 10.54
CA PRO A 49 -3.50 30.70 9.38
C PRO A 49 -4.71 29.80 9.63
N LYS A 50 -5.92 30.26 9.27
CA LYS A 50 -7.11 29.41 9.38
C LYS A 50 -6.85 28.11 8.61
N GLY A 51 -6.94 26.97 9.30
CA GLY A 51 -6.62 25.66 8.73
C GLY A 51 -5.16 25.20 8.86
N SER A 52 -4.30 25.94 9.57
CA SER A 52 -2.95 25.46 9.89
C SER A 52 -2.98 24.37 10.97
N ALA A 53 -2.12 23.36 10.81
CA ALA A 53 -1.90 22.35 11.84
C ALA A 53 -1.38 23.03 13.12
N SER A 54 -1.98 22.70 14.26
CA SER A 54 -1.56 23.21 15.56
C SER A 54 -1.46 22.07 16.55
N TRP A 55 -0.56 22.22 17.53
CA TRP A 55 -0.47 21.27 18.63
C TRP A 55 -1.77 21.27 19.43
N ALA A 56 -2.27 20.08 19.74
CA ALA A 56 -3.48 19.93 20.53
C ALA A 56 -3.26 20.51 21.94
N GLN A 57 -4.20 21.33 22.40
CA GLN A 57 -4.24 21.80 23.79
C GLN A 57 -5.04 20.81 24.65
N PRO A 58 -4.85 20.79 25.98
CA PRO A 58 -5.60 19.88 26.87
C PRO A 58 -7.11 19.92 26.64
N LYS A 59 -7.70 21.11 26.49
CA LYS A 59 -9.12 21.29 26.16
C LYS A 59 -9.56 20.61 24.85
N HIS A 60 -8.69 20.53 23.84
CA HIS A 60 -8.97 19.85 22.57
C HIS A 60 -8.97 18.33 22.78
N ILE A 61 -8.04 17.82 23.60
CA ILE A 61 -7.95 16.41 23.97
C ILE A 61 -9.19 16.00 24.78
N ASP A 62 -9.61 16.80 25.74
CA ASP A 62 -10.79 16.52 26.56
C ASP A 62 -12.07 16.54 25.75
N ALA A 63 -12.22 17.51 24.83
CA ALA A 63 -13.33 17.55 23.89
C ALA A 63 -13.36 16.30 22.99
N ALA A 64 -12.21 15.86 22.49
CA ALA A 64 -12.10 14.66 21.68
C ALA A 64 -12.45 13.39 22.48
N LYS A 65 -11.97 13.26 23.72
CA LYS A 65 -12.35 12.15 24.63
C LYS A 65 -13.84 12.13 24.92
N LYS A 66 -14.46 13.29 25.14
CA LYS A 66 -15.91 13.40 25.35
C LYS A 66 -16.67 12.87 24.14
N ARG A 67 -16.23 13.27 22.94
CA ARG A 67 -16.83 12.82 21.69
C ARG A 67 -16.69 11.32 21.47
N VAL A 68 -15.53 10.73 21.74
CA VAL A 68 -15.36 9.26 21.69
C VAL A 68 -16.37 8.55 22.59
N LYS A 69 -16.60 9.06 23.81
CA LYS A 69 -17.59 8.49 24.75
C LYS A 69 -19.02 8.64 24.23
N GLU A 70 -19.37 9.81 23.70
CA GLU A 70 -20.68 10.07 23.10
C GLU A 70 -20.92 9.15 21.90
N ASP A 71 -19.93 8.98 21.04
CA ASP A 71 -20.00 8.11 19.86
C ASP A 71 -20.15 6.63 20.24
N ALA A 72 -19.49 6.19 21.31
CA ALA A 72 -19.62 4.84 21.85
C ALA A 72 -21.01 4.55 22.44
N ILE A 73 -21.67 5.57 23.01
CA ILE A 73 -23.03 5.43 23.58
C ILE A 73 -24.10 5.50 22.49
N ASN A 74 -23.98 6.48 21.58
CA ASN A 74 -25.02 6.79 20.61
C ASN A 74 -24.95 5.91 19.35
N GLY A 75 -23.81 5.26 19.09
CA GLY A 75 -23.59 4.45 17.90
C GLY A 75 -23.51 5.31 16.63
N HIS A 76 -22.31 5.67 16.22
CA HIS A 76 -22.07 6.38 14.96
C HIS A 76 -21.28 5.51 13.97
N PRO A 77 -21.94 4.56 13.26
CA PRO A 77 -21.26 3.62 12.35
C PRO A 77 -20.54 4.34 11.20
N LEU A 78 -21.02 5.52 10.82
CA LEU A 78 -20.44 6.34 9.76
C LEU A 78 -19.37 7.32 10.25
N LYS A 79 -19.00 7.33 11.54
CA LYS A 79 -17.90 8.15 12.12
C LYS A 79 -17.32 7.42 13.34
N PRO A 80 -16.73 6.23 13.16
CA PRO A 80 -16.17 5.48 14.27
C PRO A 80 -15.10 6.33 14.97
N SER A 81 -15.20 6.36 16.29
CA SER A 81 -14.27 7.04 17.18
C SER A 81 -13.93 6.09 18.31
N PHE A 82 -12.66 5.99 18.67
CA PHE A 82 -12.22 5.09 19.72
C PHE A 82 -10.98 5.62 20.44
N MET A 83 -10.69 5.04 21.59
CA MET A 83 -9.50 5.34 22.38
C MET A 83 -8.35 4.43 21.97
N CYS A 84 -7.25 5.00 21.49
CA CYS A 84 -5.99 4.30 21.31
C CYS A 84 -5.08 4.58 22.51
N GLY A 85 -5.17 3.74 23.54
CA GLY A 85 -4.61 4.06 24.85
C GLY A 85 -5.21 5.37 25.39
N ASN A 86 -4.37 6.39 25.59
CA ASN A 86 -4.81 7.72 26.04
C ASN A 86 -5.12 8.72 24.91
N ILE A 87 -4.97 8.29 23.66
CA ILE A 87 -5.13 9.15 22.47
C ILE A 87 -6.53 8.94 21.89
N PRO A 88 -7.42 9.96 21.91
CA PRO A 88 -8.73 9.86 21.27
C PRO A 88 -8.57 9.97 19.75
N LEU A 89 -8.97 8.93 19.01
CA LEU A 89 -9.08 8.97 17.55
C LEU A 89 -10.55 9.18 17.20
N VAL A 90 -10.84 10.31 16.55
CA VAL A 90 -12.21 10.71 16.17
C VAL A 90 -12.34 10.61 14.65
N ASN A 91 -13.43 9.99 14.18
CA ASN A 91 -13.74 9.87 12.74
C ASN A 91 -12.64 9.16 11.92
N VAL A 92 -12.35 7.90 12.25
CA VAL A 92 -11.20 7.14 11.70
C VAL A 92 -11.49 6.45 10.36
N ILE A 93 -12.43 6.97 9.56
CA ILE A 93 -12.87 6.33 8.29
C ILE A 93 -11.79 6.38 7.21
N THR A 94 -10.99 7.44 7.18
CA THR A 94 -10.13 7.79 6.04
C THR A 94 -8.79 7.06 6.00
N SER A 95 -8.57 6.07 6.88
CA SER A 95 -7.30 5.40 7.19
C SER A 95 -6.45 6.06 8.29
N LEU A 96 -5.65 5.23 8.96
CA LEU A 96 -4.63 5.63 9.91
C LEU A 96 -3.28 5.11 9.44
N ILE A 97 -2.29 6.00 9.37
CA ILE A 97 -0.91 5.64 9.05
C ILE A 97 -0.05 5.91 10.28
N THR A 98 0.75 4.93 10.66
CA THR A 98 1.66 5.03 11.80
C THR A 98 3.10 5.02 11.32
N PHE A 99 3.89 6.01 11.76
CA PHE A 99 5.30 6.14 11.40
C PHE A 99 6.18 6.09 12.64
N GLY A 100 7.37 5.53 12.51
CA GLY A 100 8.34 5.47 13.59
C GLY A 100 9.48 4.51 13.28
N LYS A 101 10.63 4.70 13.94
CA LYS A 101 11.78 3.79 13.83
C LYS A 101 11.45 2.39 14.39
N PRO A 102 12.16 1.32 14.01
CA PRO A 102 12.08 0.05 14.72
C PRO A 102 12.17 0.24 16.24
N GLU A 103 11.44 -0.57 17.01
CA GLU A 103 11.38 -0.51 18.48
C GLU A 103 10.82 0.79 19.08
N SER A 104 10.22 1.69 18.28
CA SER A 104 9.57 2.90 18.81
C SER A 104 8.18 2.64 19.42
N GLY A 105 7.80 1.38 19.63
CA GLY A 105 6.50 1.00 20.19
C GLY A 105 5.30 1.13 19.24
N LYS A 106 5.50 1.13 17.91
CA LYS A 106 4.38 1.23 16.92
C LYS A 106 3.33 0.13 17.12
N THR A 107 3.81 -1.11 17.24
CA THR A 107 2.97 -2.31 17.36
C THR A 107 2.20 -2.29 18.67
N PHE A 108 2.90 -2.16 19.81
CA PHE A 108 2.29 -2.16 21.13
C PHE A 108 1.44 -0.92 21.41
N GLY A 109 1.94 0.26 21.06
CA GLY A 109 1.31 1.54 21.42
C GLY A 109 0.07 1.86 20.58
N ILE A 110 0.07 1.53 19.29
CA ILE A 110 -1.03 1.88 18.39
C ILE A 110 -1.71 0.64 17.81
N GLN A 111 -0.99 -0.18 17.05
CA GLN A 111 -1.62 -1.25 16.26
C GLN A 111 -2.36 -2.29 17.11
N GLN A 112 -1.76 -2.79 18.20
CA GLN A 112 -2.40 -3.74 19.10
C GLN A 112 -3.63 -3.16 19.80
N ASN A 113 -3.59 -1.89 20.20
CA ASN A 113 -4.76 -1.22 20.80
C ASN A 113 -5.92 -1.10 19.80
N LEU A 114 -5.63 -0.87 18.52
CA LEU A 114 -6.65 -0.85 17.46
C LEU A 114 -7.27 -2.22 17.25
N ILE A 115 -6.43 -3.24 17.14
CA ILE A 115 -6.85 -4.63 16.96
C ILE A 115 -7.73 -5.07 18.14
N PHE A 116 -7.27 -4.81 19.36
CA PHE A 116 -8.00 -5.12 20.58
C PHE A 116 -9.37 -4.44 20.61
N GLN A 117 -9.44 -3.14 20.29
CA GLN A 117 -10.70 -2.42 20.27
C GLN A 117 -11.65 -2.94 19.19
N GLN A 118 -11.14 -3.22 17.98
CA GLN A 118 -11.94 -3.77 16.87
C GLN A 118 -12.54 -5.13 17.23
N LEU A 119 -11.74 -6.01 17.84
CA LEU A 119 -12.20 -7.33 18.31
C LEU A 119 -13.18 -7.20 19.47
N LYS A 120 -12.92 -6.30 20.42
CA LYS A 120 -13.84 -6.03 21.54
C LYS A 120 -15.22 -5.58 21.05
N ASP A 121 -15.26 -4.79 19.99
CA ASP A 121 -16.50 -4.31 19.38
C ASP A 121 -17.18 -5.39 18.50
N GLY A 122 -16.60 -6.60 18.39
CA GLY A 122 -17.13 -7.71 17.61
C GLY A 122 -16.99 -7.55 16.10
N GLY A 123 -16.22 -6.55 15.65
CA GLY A 123 -16.12 -6.20 14.24
C GLY A 123 -15.21 -7.14 13.42
N PRO A 124 -15.33 -7.13 12.09
CA PRO A 124 -14.41 -7.84 11.22
C PRO A 124 -13.03 -7.21 11.23
N LEU A 125 -11.99 -8.03 11.05
CA LEU A 125 -10.61 -7.60 11.03
C LEU A 125 -9.82 -8.44 10.01
N CYS A 126 -9.12 -7.78 9.09
CA CYS A 126 -8.18 -8.40 8.15
C CYS A 126 -6.79 -7.84 8.43
N LEU A 127 -5.80 -8.72 8.60
CA LEU A 127 -4.44 -8.34 8.96
C LEU A 127 -3.43 -9.04 8.07
N VAL A 128 -2.39 -8.31 7.70
CA VAL A 128 -1.18 -8.86 7.12
C VAL A 128 -0.13 -8.90 8.22
N ASP A 129 0.14 -10.10 8.75
CA ASP A 129 1.12 -10.30 9.81
C ASP A 129 2.50 -10.59 9.20
N LEU A 130 3.43 -9.65 9.34
CA LEU A 130 4.83 -9.80 8.91
C LEU A 130 5.71 -10.52 9.96
N GLN A 131 5.15 -10.83 11.13
CA GLN A 131 5.79 -11.48 12.27
C GLN A 131 5.13 -12.83 12.60
N TYR A 132 4.46 -13.43 11.62
CA TYR A 132 3.82 -14.74 11.75
C TYR A 132 4.83 -15.79 12.26
N PRO A 133 4.45 -16.68 13.20
CA PRO A 133 3.13 -16.83 13.82
C PRO A 133 2.95 -16.02 15.12
N VAL A 134 3.94 -15.24 15.55
CA VAL A 134 3.97 -14.65 16.91
C VAL A 134 2.83 -13.68 17.12
N GLN A 135 2.62 -12.73 16.21
CA GLN A 135 1.55 -11.74 16.35
C GLN A 135 0.17 -12.40 16.17
N THR A 136 -0.01 -13.27 15.17
CA THR A 136 -1.26 -14.02 14.99
C THR A 136 -1.65 -14.81 16.24
N SER A 137 -0.71 -15.52 16.90
CA SER A 137 -1.03 -16.29 18.11
C SER A 137 -1.60 -15.43 19.26
N GLN A 138 -1.08 -14.21 19.43
CA GLN A 138 -1.56 -13.25 20.41
C GLN A 138 -2.96 -12.74 20.05
N ILE A 139 -3.17 -12.42 18.78
CA ILE A 139 -4.45 -11.87 18.28
C ILE A 139 -5.55 -12.92 18.39
N VAL A 140 -5.28 -14.17 18.00
CA VAL A 140 -6.22 -15.29 18.12
C VAL A 140 -6.61 -15.51 19.59
N SER A 141 -5.64 -15.44 20.51
CA SER A 141 -5.91 -15.56 21.96
C SER A 141 -6.80 -14.42 22.47
N ILE A 142 -6.58 -13.19 21.99
CA ILE A 142 -7.43 -12.03 22.31
C ILE A 142 -8.83 -12.19 21.71
N ALA A 143 -8.95 -12.63 20.46
CA ALA A 143 -10.23 -12.86 19.80
C ALA A 143 -11.07 -13.90 20.56
N ALA A 144 -10.44 -15.01 21.00
CA ALA A 144 -11.09 -16.01 21.84
C ALA A 144 -11.61 -15.42 23.16
N SER A 145 -10.89 -14.48 23.78
CA SER A 145 -11.35 -13.78 24.99
C SER A 145 -12.57 -12.88 24.77
N PHE A 146 -12.85 -12.51 23.51
CA PHE A 146 -14.05 -11.78 23.09
C PHE A 146 -15.12 -12.69 22.47
N GLU A 147 -14.98 -14.02 22.66
CA GLU A 147 -15.93 -15.05 22.22
C GLU A 147 -16.02 -15.20 20.69
N TYR A 148 -14.96 -14.86 19.95
CA TYR A 148 -14.84 -15.32 18.56
C TYR A 148 -14.65 -16.83 18.58
N LYS A 149 -15.39 -17.53 17.72
CA LYS A 149 -15.28 -18.98 17.58
C LYS A 149 -14.16 -19.32 16.60
N PRO A 150 -13.58 -20.54 16.65
CA PRO A 150 -12.60 -20.98 15.65
C PRO A 150 -13.07 -20.78 14.20
N GLU A 151 -14.37 -20.93 13.94
CA GLU A 151 -14.98 -20.72 12.62
C GLU A 151 -15.01 -19.25 12.16
N ASP A 152 -14.74 -18.30 13.06
CA ASP A 152 -14.65 -16.86 12.76
C ASP A 152 -13.23 -16.44 12.36
N ILE A 153 -12.25 -17.35 12.48
CA ILE A 153 -10.82 -17.07 12.32
C ILE A 153 -10.31 -17.82 11.10
N TYR A 154 -9.85 -17.06 10.11
CA TYR A 154 -9.31 -17.57 8.85
C TYR A 154 -7.85 -17.15 8.71
N ILE A 155 -6.96 -18.10 8.46
CA ILE A 155 -5.51 -17.86 8.35
C ILE A 155 -5.06 -18.21 6.94
N PHE A 156 -4.44 -17.28 6.23
CA PHE A 156 -3.74 -17.56 4.97
C PHE A 156 -2.24 -17.55 5.24
N ALA A 157 -1.63 -18.72 5.40
CA ALA A 157 -0.21 -18.87 5.71
C ALA A 157 0.38 -20.04 4.90
N PRO A 158 0.62 -19.85 3.58
CA PRO A 158 1.02 -20.95 2.71
C PRO A 158 2.24 -21.72 3.24
N GLY A 159 2.13 -23.05 3.27
CA GLY A 159 3.12 -23.95 3.86
C GLY A 159 2.79 -24.42 5.28
N GLU A 160 1.88 -23.72 5.98
CA GLU A 160 1.43 -24.08 7.31
C GLU A 160 0.15 -24.93 7.28
N ARG A 161 -0.06 -25.72 8.33
CA ARG A 161 -1.19 -26.68 8.39
C ARG A 161 -2.54 -25.98 8.51
N GLU A 162 -2.57 -24.86 9.21
CA GLU A 162 -3.73 -24.01 9.46
C GLU A 162 -4.06 -23.08 8.30
N SER A 163 -3.27 -23.10 7.22
CA SER A 163 -3.56 -22.27 6.06
C SER A 163 -4.83 -22.71 5.38
N GLU A 164 -5.75 -21.76 5.27
CA GLU A 164 -6.92 -21.83 4.42
C GLU A 164 -6.55 -21.81 2.94
N VAL A 165 -7.50 -22.27 2.12
CA VAL A 165 -7.38 -22.31 0.67
C VAL A 165 -8.01 -21.06 0.08
N TRP A 166 -7.26 -20.35 -0.75
CA TRP A 166 -7.74 -19.25 -1.55
C TRP A 166 -7.53 -19.51 -3.03
N ASN A 167 -8.59 -20.02 -3.68
CA ASN A 167 -8.56 -20.25 -5.11
C ASN A 167 -8.98 -19.00 -5.86
N ILE A 168 -7.99 -18.26 -6.31
CA ILE A 168 -8.20 -17.00 -7.02
C ILE A 168 -8.82 -17.17 -8.42
N THR A 169 -9.01 -18.40 -8.92
CA THR A 169 -9.73 -18.61 -10.19
C THR A 169 -11.25 -18.70 -9.99
N GLU A 170 -11.72 -18.80 -8.75
CA GLU A 170 -13.15 -18.84 -8.45
C GLU A 170 -13.85 -17.50 -8.73
N GLY A 171 -15.04 -17.58 -9.32
CA GLY A 171 -15.85 -16.41 -9.67
C GLY A 171 -15.24 -15.51 -10.75
N VAL A 172 -14.21 -15.98 -11.46
CA VAL A 172 -13.52 -15.20 -12.50
C VAL A 172 -14.22 -15.33 -13.84
N GLU A 173 -14.95 -14.28 -14.25
CA GLU A 173 -15.64 -14.19 -15.55
C GLU A 173 -15.55 -12.76 -16.10
N GLY A 174 -15.48 -12.63 -17.42
CA GLY A 174 -15.47 -11.34 -18.11
C GLY A 174 -14.47 -10.34 -17.52
N ALA A 175 -14.94 -9.14 -17.17
CA ALA A 175 -14.11 -8.06 -16.64
C ALA A 175 -13.34 -8.43 -15.36
N ALA A 176 -13.90 -9.31 -14.51
CA ALA A 176 -13.23 -9.75 -13.28
C ALA A 176 -11.93 -10.54 -13.58
N ALA A 177 -11.87 -11.24 -14.72
CA ALA A 177 -10.67 -11.95 -15.16
C ALA A 177 -9.54 -10.99 -15.52
N GLN A 178 -9.85 -9.92 -16.23
CA GLN A 178 -8.87 -8.90 -16.57
C GLN A 178 -8.39 -8.13 -15.35
N GLU A 179 -9.30 -7.74 -14.46
CA GLU A 179 -8.95 -7.04 -13.22
C GLU A 179 -8.06 -7.93 -12.34
N ARG A 180 -8.39 -9.21 -12.19
CA ARG A 180 -7.59 -10.14 -11.40
C ARG A 180 -6.21 -10.38 -12.01
N ALA A 181 -6.13 -10.60 -13.33
CA ALA A 181 -4.85 -10.73 -14.03
C ALA A 181 -4.00 -9.45 -13.89
N ALA A 182 -4.62 -8.27 -13.94
CA ALA A 182 -3.94 -7.00 -13.71
C ALA A 182 -3.37 -6.91 -12.29
N LEU A 183 -4.18 -7.15 -11.27
CA LEU A 183 -3.77 -7.11 -9.86
C LEU A 183 -2.63 -8.09 -9.58
N MET A 184 -2.73 -9.31 -10.11
CA MET A 184 -1.69 -10.33 -9.98
C MET A 184 -0.35 -9.87 -10.57
N GLN A 185 -0.38 -9.31 -11.78
CA GLN A 185 0.81 -8.84 -12.47
C GLN A 185 1.41 -7.59 -11.80
N ASP A 186 0.56 -6.64 -11.39
CA ASP A 186 0.98 -5.41 -10.71
C ASP A 186 1.63 -5.72 -9.35
N ASN A 187 1.14 -6.74 -8.64
CA ASN A 187 1.74 -7.19 -7.38
C ASN A 187 3.10 -7.89 -7.61
N ALA A 188 3.22 -8.73 -8.64
CA ALA A 188 4.49 -9.39 -8.97
C ALA A 188 5.57 -8.38 -9.40
N ALA A 189 5.20 -7.33 -10.13
CA ALA A 189 6.14 -6.29 -10.58
C ALA A 189 6.73 -5.45 -9.42
N ARG A 190 6.05 -5.39 -8.27
CA ARG A 190 6.48 -4.59 -7.10
C ARG A 190 7.55 -5.27 -6.25
N GLU A 191 7.70 -6.59 -6.31
CA GLU A 191 8.67 -7.36 -5.50
C GLU A 191 10.11 -7.36 -6.06
N GLY A 192 10.40 -6.56 -7.09
CA GLY A 192 11.76 -6.33 -7.56
C GLY A 192 12.32 -7.42 -8.49
N ALA A 193 11.52 -8.42 -8.87
CA ALA A 193 11.83 -9.32 -9.97
C ALA A 193 11.28 -8.72 -11.29
N HIS A 194 12.17 -8.50 -12.25
CA HIS A 194 11.89 -8.01 -13.62
C HIS A 194 11.66 -6.50 -13.81
N ARG A 195 12.70 -5.71 -13.53
CA ARG A 195 12.84 -4.33 -14.07
C ARG A 195 13.19 -4.28 -15.57
N GLN A 196 13.01 -5.37 -16.30
CA GLN A 196 13.42 -5.46 -17.71
C GLN A 196 12.58 -6.46 -18.52
N GLU A 197 11.29 -6.61 -18.22
CA GLU A 197 10.36 -7.18 -19.20
C GLU A 197 9.84 -6.07 -20.11
N ASP A 198 9.87 -6.32 -21.42
CA ASP A 198 9.31 -5.45 -22.45
C ASP A 198 7.87 -5.09 -22.09
N GLN A 199 7.62 -3.81 -21.81
CA GLN A 199 6.30 -3.22 -21.57
C GLN A 199 5.28 -3.56 -22.69
N PHE A 200 5.77 -4.01 -23.86
CA PHE A 200 4.98 -4.47 -24.99
C PHE A 200 4.23 -5.79 -24.75
N PHE A 201 4.76 -6.72 -23.94
CA PHE A 201 4.12 -8.03 -23.72
C PHE A 201 3.21 -8.05 -22.50
N THR A 202 3.32 -7.06 -21.61
CA THR A 202 2.51 -6.92 -20.40
C THR A 202 0.99 -7.03 -20.69
N PRO A 203 0.42 -6.34 -21.70
CA PRO A 203 -1.01 -6.45 -22.00
C PRO A 203 -1.42 -7.81 -22.57
N GLY A 204 -0.60 -8.38 -23.46
CA GLY A 204 -0.87 -9.68 -24.07
C GLY A 204 -0.79 -10.83 -23.06
N VAL A 205 0.20 -10.80 -22.17
CA VAL A 205 0.31 -11.74 -21.06
C VAL A 205 -0.88 -11.59 -20.10
N ARG A 206 -1.29 -10.36 -19.78
CA ARG A 206 -2.46 -10.11 -18.93
C ARG A 206 -3.74 -10.72 -19.52
N LEU A 207 -3.97 -10.56 -20.82
CA LEU A 207 -5.11 -11.19 -21.50
C LEU A 207 -5.00 -12.71 -21.50
N LEU A 208 -3.81 -13.27 -21.73
CA LEU A 208 -3.58 -14.71 -21.64
C LEU A 208 -3.86 -15.26 -20.25
N LEU A 209 -3.43 -14.57 -19.19
CA LEU A 209 -3.72 -14.96 -17.80
C LEU A 209 -5.23 -14.91 -17.54
N ALA A 210 -5.91 -13.82 -17.93
CA ALA A 210 -7.36 -13.70 -17.81
C ALA A 210 -8.10 -14.83 -18.55
N GLY A 211 -7.73 -15.08 -19.82
CA GLY A 211 -8.27 -16.16 -20.64
C GLY A 211 -8.04 -17.53 -20.05
N SER A 212 -6.85 -17.78 -19.51
CA SER A 212 -6.54 -19.05 -18.83
C SER A 212 -7.43 -19.26 -17.60
N MET A 213 -7.56 -18.26 -16.72
CA MET A 213 -8.41 -18.35 -15.52
C MET A 213 -9.88 -18.56 -15.88
N SER A 214 -10.38 -17.86 -16.90
CA SER A 214 -11.75 -18.04 -17.39
C SER A 214 -11.97 -19.37 -18.11
N LEU A 215 -10.93 -19.98 -18.69
CA LEU A 215 -11.06 -21.26 -19.39
C LEU A 215 -11.02 -22.45 -18.42
N VAL A 216 -10.07 -22.46 -17.49
CA VAL A 216 -9.81 -23.64 -16.66
C VAL A 216 -10.96 -24.02 -15.74
N ARG A 217 -11.78 -23.06 -15.34
CA ARG A 217 -13.00 -23.31 -14.55
C ARG A 217 -14.02 -24.22 -15.24
N HIS A 218 -13.96 -24.33 -16.57
CA HIS A 218 -14.81 -25.24 -17.34
C HIS A 218 -14.20 -26.65 -17.46
N ILE A 219 -12.97 -26.84 -16.96
CA ILE A 219 -12.23 -28.09 -17.03
C ILE A 219 -12.16 -28.70 -15.63
N LYS A 220 -12.78 -29.86 -15.48
CA LYS A 220 -12.83 -30.58 -14.21
C LYS A 220 -11.42 -30.82 -13.65
N ASN A 221 -11.22 -30.51 -12.37
CA ASN A 221 -9.96 -30.65 -11.62
C ASN A 221 -8.81 -29.72 -12.05
N LEU A 222 -9.04 -28.78 -12.97
CA LEU A 222 -8.05 -27.78 -13.37
C LEU A 222 -8.48 -26.35 -13.01
N ASP A 223 -9.56 -26.18 -12.28
CA ASP A 223 -10.15 -24.91 -11.84
C ASP A 223 -9.30 -24.19 -10.79
N ASN A 224 -8.01 -23.97 -11.07
CA ASN A 224 -7.03 -23.30 -10.21
C ASN A 224 -5.82 -22.83 -11.05
N LEU A 225 -4.90 -22.09 -10.42
CA LEU A 225 -3.72 -21.56 -11.12
C LEU A 225 -2.77 -22.62 -11.67
N LEU A 226 -2.72 -23.82 -11.07
CA LEU A 226 -1.93 -24.92 -11.63
C LEU A 226 -2.55 -25.44 -12.93
N GLY A 227 -3.89 -25.45 -13.02
CA GLY A 227 -4.57 -25.71 -14.28
C GLY A 227 -4.28 -24.63 -15.31
N CYS A 228 -4.22 -23.36 -14.92
CA CYS A 228 -3.82 -22.27 -15.84
C CYS A 228 -2.43 -22.55 -16.40
N ARG A 229 -1.50 -22.98 -15.54
CA ARG A 229 -0.14 -23.36 -15.95
C ARG A 229 -0.16 -24.55 -16.91
N ALA A 230 -0.94 -25.57 -16.60
CA ALA A 230 -1.09 -26.77 -17.44
C ALA A 230 -1.61 -26.43 -18.83
N LEU A 231 -2.53 -25.46 -18.98
CA LEU A 231 -3.03 -25.03 -20.28
C LEU A 231 -1.91 -24.63 -21.24
N PHE A 232 -0.92 -23.89 -20.76
CA PHE A 232 0.19 -23.41 -21.58
C PHE A 232 1.23 -24.50 -21.90
N THR A 233 1.13 -25.68 -21.28
CA THR A 233 1.98 -26.83 -21.63
C THR A 233 1.41 -27.66 -22.78
N PHE A 234 0.14 -27.48 -23.15
CA PHE A 234 -0.45 -28.23 -24.25
C PHE A 234 0.09 -27.74 -25.60
N PRO A 235 0.55 -28.66 -26.48
CA PRO A 235 0.88 -28.31 -27.84
C PRO A 235 -0.39 -27.87 -28.58
N ASP A 236 -0.22 -26.87 -29.45
CA ASP A 236 -1.26 -26.35 -30.34
C ASP A 236 -2.53 -25.88 -29.62
N LEU A 237 -2.36 -25.21 -28.46
CA LEU A 237 -3.46 -24.66 -27.65
C LEU A 237 -4.50 -23.89 -28.48
N LEU A 238 -4.05 -23.03 -29.41
CA LEU A 238 -4.95 -22.25 -30.27
C LEU A 238 -5.80 -23.12 -31.20
N ALA A 239 -5.20 -24.13 -31.84
CA ALA A 239 -5.94 -25.05 -32.70
C ALA A 239 -6.99 -25.83 -31.91
N ARG A 240 -6.64 -26.28 -30.70
CA ARG A 240 -7.58 -26.95 -29.79
C ARG A 240 -8.73 -26.02 -29.38
N LEU A 241 -8.43 -24.76 -29.08
CA LEU A 241 -9.45 -23.76 -28.74
C LEU A 241 -10.41 -23.51 -29.90
N ASP A 242 -9.89 -23.42 -31.13
CA ASP A 242 -10.70 -23.20 -32.33
C ASP A 242 -11.57 -24.44 -32.66
N GLU A 243 -11.04 -25.65 -32.54
CA GLU A 243 -11.82 -26.88 -32.66
C GLU A 243 -12.94 -26.97 -31.61
N HIS A 244 -12.66 -26.55 -30.38
CA HIS A 244 -13.64 -26.55 -29.30
C HIS A 244 -14.69 -25.44 -29.45
N ARG A 245 -14.35 -24.30 -30.06
CA ARG A 245 -15.30 -23.23 -30.41
C ARG A 245 -16.40 -23.75 -31.34
N GLU A 246 -16.06 -24.63 -32.27
CA GLU A 246 -17.00 -25.21 -33.24
C GLU A 246 -17.81 -26.38 -32.65
N ARG A 247 -17.23 -27.12 -31.69
CA ARG A 247 -17.83 -28.35 -31.14
C ARG A 247 -18.57 -28.19 -29.81
N LEU A 248 -18.30 -27.15 -29.02
CA LEU A 248 -18.84 -27.05 -27.65
C LEU A 248 -19.58 -25.73 -27.41
N ALA A 249 -20.90 -25.85 -27.18
CA ALA A 249 -21.72 -24.83 -26.53
C ALA A 249 -21.39 -24.62 -25.02
N LYS A 250 -20.21 -25.04 -24.55
CA LYS A 250 -19.86 -25.14 -23.12
C LYS A 250 -18.73 -24.22 -22.67
N ILE A 251 -18.01 -23.56 -23.59
CA ILE A 251 -16.99 -22.57 -23.25
C ILE A 251 -17.60 -21.19 -23.50
N ASP A 252 -17.49 -20.30 -22.53
CA ASP A 252 -17.94 -18.92 -22.66
C ASP A 252 -17.24 -18.23 -23.85
N PRO A 253 -17.97 -17.72 -24.85
CA PRO A 253 -17.39 -16.95 -25.95
C PRO A 253 -16.50 -15.79 -25.49
N TRP A 254 -16.81 -15.17 -24.35
CA TRP A 254 -16.00 -14.10 -23.78
C TRP A 254 -14.65 -14.60 -23.27
N ALA A 255 -14.58 -15.83 -22.75
CA ALA A 255 -13.32 -16.46 -22.36
C ALA A 255 -12.40 -16.69 -23.57
N LEU A 256 -12.98 -17.01 -24.73
CA LEU A 256 -12.23 -17.18 -25.98
C LEU A 256 -11.68 -15.86 -26.54
N GLY A 257 -12.40 -14.76 -26.36
CA GLY A 257 -11.98 -13.43 -26.81
C GLY A 257 -10.67 -12.95 -26.17
N PHE A 258 -10.35 -13.42 -24.95
CA PHE A 258 -9.06 -13.12 -24.31
C PHE A 258 -7.86 -13.70 -25.06
N PHE A 259 -8.06 -14.73 -25.88
CA PHE A 259 -6.99 -15.32 -26.71
C PHE A 259 -6.83 -14.63 -28.07
N ASP A 260 -7.63 -13.61 -28.41
CA ASP A 260 -7.59 -12.99 -29.74
C ASP A 260 -6.25 -12.34 -30.06
N GLN A 261 -5.61 -11.68 -29.09
CA GLN A 261 -4.26 -11.13 -29.30
C GLN A 261 -3.21 -12.23 -29.48
N TYR A 262 -3.34 -13.33 -28.75
CA TYR A 262 -2.47 -14.50 -28.88
C TYR A 262 -2.66 -15.16 -30.25
N ARG A 263 -3.91 -15.29 -30.70
CA ARG A 263 -4.27 -15.81 -32.04
C ARG A 263 -3.75 -14.90 -33.15
N ALA A 264 -3.89 -13.58 -33.01
CA ALA A 264 -3.34 -12.62 -33.96
C ALA A 264 -1.80 -12.71 -34.07
N SER A 265 -1.14 -13.13 -32.99
CA SER A 265 0.31 -13.36 -32.95
C SER A 265 0.74 -14.70 -33.55
N ALA A 266 -0.20 -15.59 -33.94
CA ALA A 266 0.13 -16.91 -34.48
C ALA A 266 0.93 -16.84 -35.81
N GLY A 267 0.80 -15.75 -36.57
CA GLY A 267 1.62 -15.49 -37.76
C GLY A 267 3.09 -15.16 -37.46
N SER A 268 3.44 -14.93 -36.19
CA SER A 268 4.81 -14.72 -35.72
C SER A 268 5.11 -15.73 -34.60
N PRO A 269 5.68 -16.91 -34.94
CA PRO A 269 5.94 -17.96 -33.96
C PRO A 269 6.78 -17.49 -32.77
N GLN A 270 7.73 -16.59 -32.99
CA GLN A 270 8.56 -16.00 -31.93
C GLN A 270 7.73 -15.16 -30.96
N THR A 271 6.77 -14.37 -31.46
CA THR A 271 5.89 -13.54 -30.63
C THR A 271 4.93 -14.40 -29.82
N ALA A 272 4.30 -15.40 -30.45
CA ALA A 272 3.42 -16.33 -29.75
C ALA A 272 4.19 -17.12 -28.67
N ALA A 273 5.35 -17.69 -29.01
CA ALA A 273 6.18 -18.42 -28.05
C ALA A 273 6.62 -17.53 -26.87
N SER A 274 7.00 -16.28 -27.13
CA SER A 274 7.37 -15.32 -26.09
C SER A 274 6.22 -15.04 -25.12
N LEU A 275 5.02 -14.76 -25.63
CA LEU A 275 3.83 -14.54 -24.79
C LEU A 275 3.48 -15.74 -23.90
N ALA A 276 3.49 -16.95 -24.48
CA ALA A 276 3.22 -18.18 -23.74
C ALA A 276 4.30 -18.47 -22.70
N ALA A 277 5.58 -18.24 -23.04
CA ALA A 277 6.70 -18.42 -22.13
C ALA A 277 6.63 -17.45 -20.94
N SER A 278 6.30 -16.17 -21.17
CA SER A 278 6.11 -15.19 -20.09
C SER A 278 4.92 -15.55 -19.18
N ALA A 279 3.78 -15.98 -19.76
CA ALA A 279 2.64 -16.44 -18.97
C ALA A 279 3.00 -17.68 -18.13
N LEU A 280 3.76 -18.62 -18.69
CA LEU A 280 4.22 -19.82 -17.97
C LEU A 280 5.23 -19.48 -16.86
N ALA A 281 6.16 -18.56 -17.12
CA ALA A 281 7.12 -18.08 -16.12
C ALA A 281 6.38 -17.43 -14.93
N PHE A 282 5.40 -16.57 -15.23
CA PHE A 282 4.52 -15.96 -14.23
C PHE A 282 3.79 -17.03 -13.40
N LEU A 283 3.16 -18.01 -14.05
CA LEU A 283 2.39 -19.05 -13.35
C LEU A 283 3.26 -20.07 -12.59
N SER A 284 4.55 -20.15 -12.88
CA SER A 284 5.45 -21.13 -12.26
C SER A 284 5.68 -20.88 -10.78
N ILE A 285 5.57 -19.63 -10.31
CA ILE A 285 5.71 -19.29 -8.87
C ILE A 285 4.63 -19.96 -8.02
N TYR A 286 3.45 -20.18 -8.60
CA TYR A 286 2.32 -20.83 -7.95
C TYR A 286 2.45 -22.36 -7.92
N GLY A 287 3.45 -22.92 -8.61
CA GLY A 287 3.78 -24.34 -8.59
C GLY A 287 4.59 -24.79 -7.37
N ASP A 288 4.96 -23.88 -6.48
CA ASP A 288 5.75 -24.22 -5.30
C ASP A 288 4.99 -25.15 -4.35
N LYS A 289 5.70 -26.12 -3.75
CA LYS A 289 5.09 -27.15 -2.88
C LYS A 289 4.47 -26.58 -1.61
N THR A 290 4.96 -25.45 -1.10
CA THR A 290 4.41 -24.79 0.09
C THR A 290 3.21 -23.93 -0.28
N LEU A 291 3.24 -23.28 -1.44
CA LEU A 291 2.18 -22.40 -1.89
C LEU A 291 0.96 -23.14 -2.48
N ALA A 292 1.21 -24.18 -3.28
CA ALA A 292 0.16 -24.89 -4.02
C ALA A 292 -1.01 -25.36 -3.15
N PRO A 293 -0.80 -25.98 -1.96
CA PRO A 293 -1.91 -26.39 -1.10
C PRO A 293 -2.84 -25.24 -0.68
N ALA A 294 -2.31 -24.02 -0.54
CA ALA A 294 -3.08 -22.86 -0.13
C ALA A 294 -3.86 -22.20 -1.28
N ILE A 295 -3.63 -22.58 -2.54
CA ILE A 295 -4.27 -21.96 -3.72
C ILE A 295 -5.02 -22.96 -4.61
N VAL A 296 -4.87 -24.26 -4.37
CA VAL A 296 -5.51 -25.35 -5.10
C VAL A 296 -6.66 -25.91 -4.26
N GLY A 297 -7.86 -25.92 -4.82
CA GLY A 297 -9.05 -26.46 -4.16
C GLY A 297 -10.19 -25.45 -4.18
N LYS A 298 -11.21 -25.70 -3.36
CA LYS A 298 -12.30 -24.74 -3.19
C LYS A 298 -11.87 -23.67 -2.19
N THR A 299 -12.19 -22.40 -2.46
CA THR A 299 -11.91 -21.32 -1.49
C THR A 299 -12.65 -21.61 -0.19
N SER A 300 -11.92 -21.60 0.92
CA SER A 300 -12.46 -21.72 2.27
C SER A 300 -12.60 -20.37 2.98
N PHE A 301 -12.01 -19.30 2.43
CA PHE A 301 -12.24 -17.92 2.88
C PHE A 301 -13.68 -17.44 2.66
N PRO A 302 -14.26 -16.71 3.63
CA PRO A 302 -15.51 -16.01 3.40
C PRO A 302 -15.26 -14.81 2.47
N LEU A 303 -16.11 -14.66 1.45
CA LEU A 303 -16.07 -13.49 0.56
C LEU A 303 -16.43 -12.18 1.28
N ARG A 304 -17.08 -12.28 2.45
CA ARG A 304 -17.46 -11.17 3.29
C ARG A 304 -17.10 -11.49 4.74
N LEU A 305 -16.26 -10.66 5.34
CA LEU A 305 -15.95 -10.73 6.77
C LEU A 305 -17.04 -9.98 7.54
N GLU A 306 -17.81 -10.70 8.36
CA GLU A 306 -18.92 -10.13 9.14
C GLU A 306 -18.52 -9.84 10.60
N GLY A 307 -17.41 -10.41 11.07
CA GLY A 307 -16.92 -10.25 12.45
C GLY A 307 -17.27 -11.46 13.30
N LYS A 308 -17.57 -11.21 14.57
CA LYS A 308 -17.98 -12.26 15.52
C LYS A 308 -19.36 -12.82 15.16
N ASN A 309 -19.47 -14.14 14.95
CA ASN A 309 -20.75 -14.80 14.71
C ASN A 309 -21.38 -15.27 16.03
N PHE A 310 -22.54 -14.71 16.39
CA PHE A 310 -23.30 -15.08 17.59
C PHE A 310 -23.85 -16.52 17.51
#